data_AF-A0A1L7UE70-F1
#
_entry.id   AF-A0A1L7UE70-F1
#
_cell.length_a   1.000
_cell.length_b   1.000
_cell.length_c   1.000
_cell.angle_alpha   90.00
_cell.angle_beta   90.00
_cell.angle_gamma   90.00
#
_symmetry.space_group_name_H-M   'P 1'
#
loop_
_entity.id
_entity.type
_entity.pdbx_description
1 polymer ?
#
loop_
_entity_poly.entity_id
_entity_poly.type
_entity_poly.pdbx_seq_one_letter_code
_entity_poly.pdbx_strand_id
1 'polypeptide(L)'
;MIANYIILVPRPFEAHLDRIESGGPHWLFSYDRPATFIVVPRRPDALPSGWSKGESRVYHWKNSTAIHTAGSWEDEDGKLYFESSRVLYNILPWFEPPGEPDVRDLKADYVRWEIDVNQPSGTKVKDPEVILDLPSEFACMDEKFLTRPYDRIFAPVLLPYRPNTAPPVVPLCLNGYVMLEKESNRCTFFDPGSHAVAEEPIFIPRSKGATEGDGWVLAMVQRTDVNRSEPDCVGY
;
A
#
# COMPACT_ATOMS: atom_id res chain seq x y z
N MET A 1 5.09 -9.16 -5.92
CA MET A 1 5.62 -10.44 -6.47
C MET A 1 6.53 -11.06 -5.43
N ILE A 2 6.54 -12.38 -5.30
CA ILE A 2 7.30 -13.12 -4.29
C ILE A 2 8.18 -14.18 -4.99
N ALA A 3 9.06 -14.87 -4.26
CA ALA A 3 9.93 -15.92 -4.78
C ALA A 3 9.15 -16.95 -5.61
N ASN A 4 8.12 -17.58 -5.02
CA ASN A 4 7.35 -18.65 -5.65
C ASN A 4 5.96 -18.23 -6.13
N TYR A 5 5.46 -17.06 -5.72
CA TYR A 5 4.07 -16.65 -5.94
C TYR A 5 3.92 -15.23 -6.49
N ILE A 6 2.76 -14.97 -7.09
CA ILE A 6 2.23 -13.66 -7.41
C ILE A 6 0.97 -13.47 -6.55
N ILE A 7 0.84 -12.31 -5.90
CA ILE A 7 -0.38 -11.89 -5.23
C ILE A 7 -0.99 -10.78 -6.07
N LEU A 8 -2.22 -10.97 -6.53
CA LEU A 8 -3.04 -9.95 -7.16
C LEU A 8 -4.00 -9.40 -6.11
N VAL A 9 -4.09 -8.08 -6.01
CA VAL A 9 -4.88 -7.38 -4.99
C VAL A 9 -5.96 -6.55 -5.68
N PRO A 10 -7.03 -7.17 -6.21
CA PRO A 10 -8.13 -6.42 -6.80
C PRO A 10 -8.81 -5.56 -5.74
N ARG A 11 -8.94 -4.27 -6.04
CA ARG A 11 -9.68 -3.31 -5.21
C ARG A 11 -11.19 -3.59 -5.32
N PRO A 12 -12.00 -3.26 -4.30
CA PRO A 12 -13.43 -3.56 -4.26
C PRO A 12 -14.27 -2.61 -5.15
N PHE A 13 -13.93 -2.55 -6.44
CA PHE A 13 -14.69 -1.85 -7.47
C PHE A 13 -15.34 -2.86 -8.43
N GLU A 14 -16.53 -2.52 -8.90
CA GLU A 14 -17.30 -3.34 -9.83
C GLU A 14 -17.45 -2.66 -11.18
N ALA A 15 -17.30 -3.44 -12.24
CA ALA A 15 -17.70 -3.07 -13.59
C ALA A 15 -18.94 -3.88 -13.99
N HIS A 16 -19.96 -3.19 -14.49
CA HIS A 16 -21.20 -3.79 -14.99
C HIS A 16 -21.43 -3.29 -16.42
N LEU A 17 -21.56 -4.22 -17.37
CA LEU A 17 -21.67 -3.89 -18.80
C LEU A 17 -22.91 -3.03 -19.08
N ASP A 18 -24.07 -3.39 -18.55
CA ASP A 18 -25.32 -2.63 -18.74
C ASP A 18 -25.18 -1.15 -18.33
N ARG A 19 -24.42 -0.88 -17.26
CA ARG A 19 -24.12 0.49 -16.81
C ARG A 19 -23.19 1.21 -17.77
N ILE A 20 -22.16 0.52 -18.27
CA ILE A 20 -21.21 1.09 -19.23
C ILE A 20 -21.91 1.41 -20.56
N GLU A 21 -22.74 0.49 -21.04
CA GLU A 21 -23.47 0.63 -22.31
C GLU A 21 -24.52 1.75 -22.27
N SER A 22 -25.07 2.04 -21.08
CA SER A 22 -25.97 3.19 -20.87
C SER A 22 -25.25 4.52 -20.61
N GLY A 23 -23.92 4.56 -20.72
CA GLY A 23 -23.11 5.78 -20.55
C GLY A 23 -22.73 6.12 -19.10
N GLY A 24 -22.94 5.19 -18.16
CA GLY A 24 -22.54 5.33 -16.76
C GLY A 24 -21.04 5.07 -16.53
N PRO A 25 -20.56 5.29 -15.28
CA PRO A 25 -19.15 5.09 -14.94
C PRO A 25 -18.75 3.62 -15.07
N HIS A 26 -17.52 3.38 -15.55
CA HIS A 26 -17.00 2.02 -15.69
C HIS A 26 -16.93 1.31 -14.34
N TRP A 27 -16.42 2.00 -13.31
CA TRP A 27 -16.25 1.47 -11.97
C TRP A 27 -17.23 2.12 -11.00
N LEU A 28 -17.77 1.32 -10.07
CA LEU A 28 -18.37 1.79 -8.83
C LEU A 28 -17.76 1.05 -7.66
N PHE A 29 -17.50 1.73 -6.55
CA PHE A 29 -17.06 1.10 -5.31
C PHE A 29 -18.18 0.21 -4.74
N SER A 30 -17.81 -0.92 -4.12
CA SER A 30 -18.74 -1.84 -3.47
C SER A 30 -18.35 -2.03 -2.01
N TYR A 31 -19.19 -1.53 -1.10
CA TYR A 31 -19.03 -1.69 0.35
C TYR A 31 -19.27 -3.13 0.82
N ASP A 32 -20.01 -3.93 0.05
CA ASP A 32 -20.28 -5.33 0.35
C ASP A 32 -19.14 -6.26 -0.07
N ARG A 33 -18.20 -5.78 -0.90
CA ARG A 33 -17.07 -6.62 -1.37
C ARG A 33 -15.97 -6.72 -0.33
N PRO A 34 -15.48 -7.91 0.01
CA PRO A 34 -14.31 -8.06 0.85
C PRO A 34 -13.04 -7.57 0.12
N ALA A 35 -12.04 -7.13 0.88
CA ALA A 35 -10.68 -7.11 0.35
C ALA A 35 -10.31 -8.51 -0.11
N THR A 36 -9.77 -8.62 -1.32
CA THR A 36 -9.56 -9.91 -1.99
C THR A 36 -8.11 -10.04 -2.43
N PHE A 37 -7.52 -11.20 -2.16
CA PHE A 37 -6.13 -11.53 -2.49
C PHE A 37 -6.11 -12.81 -3.32
N ILE A 38 -5.64 -12.73 -4.56
CA ILE A 38 -5.55 -13.88 -5.46
C ILE A 38 -4.09 -14.30 -5.52
N VAL A 39 -3.80 -15.50 -5.04
CA VAL A 39 -2.46 -16.09 -5.04
C VAL A 39 -2.33 -17.06 -6.21
N VAL A 40 -1.28 -16.88 -7.00
CA VAL A 40 -0.97 -17.71 -8.16
C VAL A 40 0.50 -18.13 -8.10
N PRO A 41 0.84 -19.41 -8.38
CA PRO A 41 2.23 -19.81 -8.54
C PRO A 41 2.89 -18.98 -9.65
N ARG A 42 4.05 -18.41 -9.34
CA ARG A 42 4.79 -17.52 -10.25
C ARG A 42 5.33 -18.26 -11.47
N ARG A 43 5.64 -19.55 -11.31
CA ARG A 43 6.28 -20.38 -12.33
C ARG A 43 5.34 -21.52 -12.74
N PRO A 44 4.94 -21.62 -14.02
CA PRO A 44 3.97 -22.63 -14.45
C PRO A 44 4.49 -24.07 -14.41
N ASP A 45 5.82 -24.25 -14.50
CA ASP A 45 6.47 -25.57 -14.57
C ASP A 45 7.33 -25.89 -13.33
N ALA A 46 7.32 -25.02 -12.32
CA ALA A 46 8.01 -25.20 -11.03
C ALA A 46 7.04 -24.83 -9.90
N LEU A 47 6.04 -25.68 -9.72
CA LEU A 47 4.93 -25.45 -8.79
C LEU A 47 5.36 -25.74 -7.34
N PRO A 48 4.91 -24.92 -6.38
CA PRO A 48 5.02 -25.24 -4.97
C PRO A 48 4.26 -26.52 -4.60
N SER A 49 4.66 -27.17 -3.50
CA SER A 49 4.03 -28.41 -3.04
C SER A 49 2.52 -28.22 -2.82
N GLY A 50 1.72 -29.17 -3.30
CA GLY A 50 0.26 -29.13 -3.16
C GLY A 50 -0.45 -28.15 -4.10
N TRP A 51 0.23 -27.62 -5.12
CA TRP A 51 -0.38 -26.78 -6.17
C TRP A 51 -0.42 -27.51 -7.53
N SER A 52 -1.48 -27.26 -8.29
CA SER A 52 -1.70 -27.80 -9.63
C SER A 52 -1.47 -26.75 -10.72
N LYS A 53 -1.16 -27.20 -11.95
CA LYS A 53 -0.93 -26.29 -13.08
C LYS A 53 -2.20 -25.48 -13.38
N GLY A 54 -2.07 -24.16 -13.41
CA GLY A 54 -3.19 -23.24 -13.63
C GLY A 54 -4.07 -23.00 -12.40
N GLU A 55 -3.72 -23.56 -11.24
CA GLU A 55 -4.42 -23.29 -9.99
C GLU A 55 -4.19 -21.85 -9.51
N SER A 56 -5.25 -21.24 -8.98
CA SER A 56 -5.18 -20.01 -8.19
C SER A 56 -6.00 -20.20 -6.92
N ARG A 57 -5.60 -19.54 -5.84
CA ARG A 57 -6.33 -19.53 -4.57
C ARG A 57 -6.72 -18.10 -4.22
N VAL A 58 -7.92 -17.93 -3.70
CA VAL A 58 -8.47 -16.63 -3.34
C VAL A 58 -8.62 -16.55 -1.83
N TYR A 59 -8.21 -15.44 -1.24
CA TYR A 59 -8.32 -15.17 0.18
C TYR A 59 -9.03 -13.84 0.38
N HIS A 60 -9.71 -13.69 1.52
CA HIS A 60 -10.54 -12.53 1.78
C HIS A 60 -10.25 -11.90 3.14
N TRP A 61 -10.51 -10.61 3.27
CA TRP A 61 -10.65 -9.95 4.56
C TRP A 61 -11.90 -9.08 4.58
N LYS A 62 -12.15 -8.31 5.65
CA LYS A 62 -13.25 -7.34 5.66
C LYS A 62 -13.09 -6.31 4.53
N ASN A 63 -14.16 -5.62 4.16
CA ASN A 63 -14.09 -4.55 3.16
C ASN A 63 -12.99 -3.55 3.55
N SER A 64 -12.09 -3.31 2.60
CA SER A 64 -11.06 -2.29 2.65
C SER A 64 -10.40 -2.20 1.28
N THR A 65 -9.66 -1.12 1.04
CA THR A 65 -8.80 -1.01 -0.13
C THR A 65 -7.35 -1.10 0.32
N ALA A 66 -6.67 -2.16 -0.08
CA ALA A 66 -5.22 -2.19 -0.12
C ALA A 66 -4.77 -1.45 -1.40
N ILE A 67 -3.94 -0.41 -1.25
CA ILE A 67 -3.53 0.45 -2.36
C ILE A 67 -2.15 0.01 -2.88
N HIS A 68 -1.08 0.81 -2.71
CA HIS A 68 0.24 0.43 -3.19
C HIS A 68 0.94 -0.49 -2.21
N THR A 69 1.76 -1.38 -2.75
CA THR A 69 2.56 -2.36 -2.01
C THR A 69 4.02 -1.94 -2.05
N ALA A 70 4.69 -1.82 -0.90
CA ALA A 70 6.14 -1.52 -0.92
C ALA A 70 6.96 -2.81 -1.11
N GLY A 71 6.58 -3.89 -0.43
CA GLY A 71 7.28 -5.16 -0.55
C GLY A 71 6.42 -6.36 -0.17
N SER A 72 6.89 -7.52 -0.58
CA SER A 72 6.24 -8.81 -0.34
C SER A 72 7.28 -9.92 -0.31
N TRP A 73 7.13 -10.90 0.58
CA TRP A 73 8.07 -12.02 0.73
C TRP A 73 7.36 -13.30 1.17
N GLU A 74 8.11 -14.39 1.16
CA GLU A 74 7.71 -15.71 1.66
C GLU A 74 8.64 -16.03 2.83
N ASP A 75 8.07 -16.51 3.94
CA ASP A 75 8.86 -16.96 5.10
C ASP A 75 9.30 -18.42 4.94
N GLU A 76 10.02 -18.93 5.94
CA GLU A 76 10.54 -20.31 5.95
C GLU A 76 9.44 -21.37 6.06
N ASP A 77 8.27 -21.00 6.60
CA ASP A 77 7.08 -21.86 6.71
C ASP A 77 6.21 -21.83 5.43
N GLY A 78 6.60 -21.03 4.43
CA GLY A 78 5.87 -20.87 3.17
C GLY A 78 4.66 -19.93 3.26
N LYS A 79 4.51 -19.17 4.36
CA LYS A 79 3.49 -18.12 4.44
C LYS A 79 3.92 -16.91 3.63
N LEU A 80 2.94 -16.25 3.03
CA LEU A 80 3.16 -15.08 2.21
C LEU A 80 2.82 -13.82 2.99
N TYR A 81 3.70 -12.84 2.85
CA TYR A 81 3.54 -11.52 3.43
C TYR A 81 3.59 -10.48 2.33
N PHE A 82 2.76 -9.45 2.47
CA PHE A 82 2.92 -8.21 1.72
C PHE A 82 2.47 -7.03 2.57
N GLU A 83 3.08 -5.88 2.35
CA GLU A 83 2.77 -4.67 3.10
C GLU A 83 2.18 -3.61 2.17
N SER A 84 1.09 -2.97 2.58
CA SER A 84 0.38 -1.98 1.77
C SER A 84 -0.26 -0.89 2.61
N SER A 85 -0.48 0.28 2.01
CA SER A 85 -1.43 1.25 2.52
C SER A 85 -2.83 0.62 2.53
N ARG A 86 -3.55 0.75 3.63
CA ARG A 86 -4.91 0.28 3.81
C ARG A 86 -5.80 1.45 4.17
N VAL A 87 -6.94 1.53 3.49
CA VAL A 87 -7.99 2.50 3.75
C VAL A 87 -9.34 1.79 3.90
N LEU A 88 -10.18 2.31 4.79
CA LEU A 88 -11.50 1.74 5.09
C LEU A 88 -12.67 2.51 4.45
N TYR A 89 -12.38 3.28 3.41
CA TYR A 89 -13.33 4.11 2.68
C TYR A 89 -13.03 4.08 1.17
N ASN A 90 -13.94 4.63 0.35
CA ASN A 90 -13.71 4.80 -1.08
C ASN A 90 -12.71 5.94 -1.36
N ILE A 91 -11.52 5.59 -1.83
CA ILE A 91 -10.47 6.56 -2.19
C ILE A 91 -10.73 7.33 -3.51
N LEU A 92 -11.68 6.87 -4.33
CA LEU A 92 -12.00 7.47 -5.62
C LEU A 92 -13.46 7.95 -5.58
N PRO A 93 -13.72 9.16 -5.06
CA PRO A 93 -15.09 9.66 -4.84
C PRO A 93 -15.89 9.80 -6.15
N TRP A 94 -15.23 9.88 -7.30
CA TRP A 94 -15.89 9.89 -8.61
C TRP A 94 -16.49 8.53 -9.01
N PHE A 95 -16.11 7.45 -8.31
CA PHE A 95 -16.65 6.10 -8.48
C PHE A 95 -17.54 5.69 -7.28
N GLU A 96 -18.05 6.67 -6.53
CA GLU A 96 -19.02 6.40 -5.47
C GLU A 96 -20.33 5.84 -6.07
N PRO A 97 -20.89 4.75 -5.51
CA PRO A 97 -22.24 4.32 -5.89
C PRO A 97 -23.29 5.39 -5.56
N PRO A 98 -24.44 5.42 -6.28
CA PRO A 98 -25.54 6.32 -5.93
C PRO A 98 -26.00 6.13 -4.49
N GLY A 99 -26.07 7.22 -3.71
CA GLY A 99 -26.41 7.20 -2.29
C GLY A 99 -25.57 8.22 -1.51
N GLU A 100 -25.73 8.23 -0.19
CA GLU A 100 -24.81 8.98 0.67
C GLU A 100 -23.51 8.17 0.83
N PRO A 101 -22.34 8.77 0.59
CA PRO A 101 -21.06 8.10 0.81
C PRO A 101 -20.88 7.77 2.29
N ASP A 102 -20.34 6.59 2.59
CA ASP A 102 -19.96 6.27 3.96
C ASP A 102 -18.65 6.98 4.32
N VAL A 103 -18.80 8.17 4.90
CA VAL A 103 -17.68 9.01 5.37
C VAL A 103 -17.38 8.83 6.85
N ARG A 104 -17.93 7.81 7.51
CA ARG A 104 -17.88 7.68 8.98
C ARG A 104 -16.53 7.21 9.51
N ASP A 105 -15.74 6.51 8.70
CA ASP A 105 -14.43 5.99 9.09
C ASP A 105 -13.37 6.27 8.01
N LEU A 106 -12.84 7.51 8.01
CA LEU A 106 -11.72 7.91 7.15
C LEU A 106 -10.37 7.37 7.69
N LYS A 107 -10.34 6.09 8.09
CA LYS A 107 -9.13 5.45 8.58
C LYS A 107 -8.23 5.02 7.41
N ALA A 108 -6.98 5.45 7.51
CA ALA A 108 -5.89 5.06 6.64
C ALA A 108 -4.65 4.72 7.48
N ASP A 109 -4.04 3.57 7.22
CA ASP A 109 -2.83 3.09 7.88
C ASP A 109 -1.96 2.27 6.91
N TYR A 110 -0.74 1.92 7.33
CA TYR A 110 0.12 0.99 6.59
C TYR A 110 0.20 -0.33 7.34
N VAL A 111 -0.08 -1.44 6.66
CA VAL A 111 -0.26 -2.75 7.31
C VAL A 111 0.48 -3.86 6.59
N ARG A 112 0.78 -4.93 7.33
CA ARG A 112 1.29 -6.20 6.83
C ARG A 112 0.20 -7.25 6.81
N TRP A 113 -0.07 -7.79 5.64
CA TRP A 113 -0.97 -8.91 5.44
C TRP A 113 -0.21 -10.23 5.54
N GLU A 114 -0.86 -11.24 6.12
CA GLU A 114 -0.37 -12.62 6.18
C GLU A 114 -1.36 -13.52 5.43
N ILE A 115 -0.85 -14.33 4.50
CA ILE A 115 -1.61 -15.35 3.77
C ILE A 115 -0.94 -16.70 4.01
N ASP A 116 -1.63 -17.59 4.72
CA ASP A 116 -1.26 -19.00 4.80
C ASP A 116 -1.82 -19.75 3.59
N VAL A 117 -0.93 -20.07 2.65
CA VAL A 117 -1.29 -20.75 1.40
C VAL A 117 -1.73 -22.19 1.59
N ASN A 118 -1.52 -22.78 2.77
CA ASN A 118 -2.02 -24.12 3.09
C ASN A 118 -3.51 -24.11 3.45
N GLN A 119 -4.10 -22.95 3.71
CA GLN A 119 -5.53 -22.82 3.92
C GLN A 119 -6.31 -22.92 2.59
N PRO A 120 -7.53 -23.48 2.61
CA PRO A 120 -8.38 -23.58 1.43
C PRO A 120 -8.66 -22.22 0.77
N SER A 121 -8.86 -22.20 -0.54
CA SER A 121 -9.39 -21.02 -1.23
C SER A 121 -10.76 -20.62 -0.65
N GLY A 122 -11.02 -19.32 -0.56
CA GLY A 122 -12.17 -18.72 0.10
C GLY A 122 -11.94 -18.40 1.58
N THR A 123 -10.78 -18.75 2.14
CA THR A 123 -10.48 -18.51 3.56
C THR A 123 -10.37 -17.02 3.87
N LYS A 124 -10.94 -16.61 5.00
CA LYS A 124 -10.74 -15.27 5.58
C LYS A 124 -9.37 -15.21 6.27
N VAL A 125 -8.51 -14.30 5.85
CA VAL A 125 -7.20 -14.07 6.49
C VAL A 125 -7.36 -13.41 7.86
N LYS A 126 -6.30 -13.49 8.67
CA LYS A 126 -6.22 -12.81 9.96
C LYS A 126 -6.28 -11.29 9.78
N ASP A 127 -6.58 -10.57 10.85
CA ASP A 127 -6.41 -9.12 10.87
C ASP A 127 -4.92 -8.79 10.61
N PRO A 128 -4.63 -7.85 9.69
CA PRO A 128 -3.25 -7.53 9.34
C PRO A 128 -2.58 -6.77 10.49
N GLU A 129 -1.28 -6.95 10.61
CA GLU A 129 -0.44 -6.23 11.57
C GLU A 129 -0.32 -4.77 11.14
N VAL A 130 -0.57 -3.83 12.06
CA VAL A 130 -0.39 -2.39 11.78
C VAL A 130 1.09 -2.07 11.92
N ILE A 131 1.72 -1.69 10.81
CA ILE A 131 3.14 -1.36 10.73
C ILE A 131 3.37 0.14 10.98
N LEU A 132 2.47 0.98 10.45
CA LEU A 132 2.44 2.41 10.72
C LEU A 132 0.99 2.87 10.86
N ASP A 133 0.59 3.26 12.07
CA ASP A 133 -0.76 3.78 12.37
C ASP A 133 -0.86 5.27 12.03
N LEU A 134 -0.57 5.62 10.77
CA LEU A 134 -0.69 6.97 10.20
C LEU A 134 -1.21 6.91 8.77
N PRO A 135 -2.03 7.90 8.34
CA PRO A 135 -2.36 8.06 6.93
C PRO A 135 -1.08 8.20 6.10
N SER A 136 -0.86 7.23 5.21
CA SER A 136 0.35 7.08 4.43
C SER A 136 0.05 6.43 3.09
N GLU A 137 0.84 6.74 2.07
CA GLU A 137 0.77 6.14 0.74
C GLU A 137 2.14 6.26 0.05
N PHE A 138 2.28 5.69 -1.14
CA PHE A 138 3.47 5.73 -1.98
C PHE A 138 4.72 5.25 -1.21
N ALA A 139 4.51 4.27 -0.34
CA ALA A 139 5.57 3.67 0.44
C ALA A 139 6.56 2.98 -0.50
N CYS A 140 7.83 3.36 -0.39
CA CYS A 140 8.95 2.71 -1.05
C CYS A 140 9.92 2.13 -0.02
N MET A 141 10.86 1.33 -0.50
CA MET A 141 11.82 0.58 0.29
C MET A 141 13.13 0.45 -0.48
N ASP A 142 14.17 -0.06 0.17
CA ASP A 142 15.44 -0.36 -0.52
C ASP A 142 15.26 -1.53 -1.49
N GLU A 143 15.21 -1.25 -2.79
CA GLU A 143 14.89 -2.23 -3.82
C GLU A 143 15.88 -3.41 -3.92
N LYS A 144 17.07 -3.33 -3.29
CA LYS A 144 17.96 -4.49 -3.11
C LYS A 144 17.26 -5.65 -2.37
N PHE A 145 16.19 -5.35 -1.64
CA PHE A 145 15.39 -6.27 -0.85
C PHE A 145 14.05 -6.62 -1.50
N LEU A 146 13.81 -6.24 -2.75
CA LEU A 146 12.60 -6.65 -3.46
C LEU A 146 12.42 -8.18 -3.38
N THR A 147 11.20 -8.61 -3.08
CA THR A 147 10.82 -10.03 -2.90
C THR A 147 11.41 -10.72 -1.65
N ARG A 148 12.03 -9.97 -0.73
CA ARG A 148 12.65 -10.45 0.51
C ARG A 148 12.12 -9.68 1.73
N PRO A 149 12.30 -10.21 2.96
CA PRO A 149 12.11 -9.42 4.17
C PRO A 149 12.98 -8.15 4.13
N TYR A 150 12.42 -7.06 4.62
CA TYR A 150 13.04 -5.73 4.70
C TYR A 150 12.56 -5.04 5.97
N ASP A 151 13.34 -4.11 6.48
CA ASP A 151 13.10 -3.38 7.73
C ASP A 151 12.80 -1.88 7.53
N ARG A 152 13.29 -1.28 6.43
CA ARG A 152 13.18 0.16 6.17
C ARG A 152 12.04 0.48 5.21
N ILE A 153 11.15 1.39 5.62
CA ILE A 153 10.12 1.98 4.76
C ILE A 153 10.32 3.49 4.70
N PHE A 154 10.15 4.04 3.50
CA PHE A 154 10.05 5.48 3.28
C PHE A 154 8.69 5.79 2.68
N ALA A 155 7.92 6.69 3.26
CA ALA A 155 6.58 7.00 2.76
C ALA A 155 6.19 8.46 3.02
N PRO A 156 5.47 9.10 2.10
CA PRO A 156 4.64 10.25 2.38
C PRO A 156 3.61 9.92 3.46
N VAL A 157 3.44 10.84 4.40
CA VAL A 157 2.53 10.71 5.54
C VAL A 157 1.76 12.00 5.77
N LEU A 158 0.63 11.87 6.47
CA LEU A 158 0.09 12.99 7.22
C LEU A 158 0.88 13.13 8.54
N LEU A 159 1.67 14.19 8.66
CA LEU A 159 2.49 14.44 9.85
C LEU A 159 1.62 14.57 11.11
N PRO A 160 1.89 13.78 12.17
CA PRO A 160 1.00 13.69 13.33
C PRO A 160 1.01 14.94 14.23
N TYR A 161 2.06 15.76 14.14
CA TYR A 161 2.22 16.99 14.94
C TYR A 161 1.78 18.25 14.19
N ARG A 162 1.37 18.14 12.93
CA ARG A 162 1.02 19.29 12.11
C ARG A 162 -0.50 19.40 11.99
N PRO A 163 -1.10 20.57 12.30
CA PRO A 163 -2.52 20.79 12.08
C PRO A 163 -2.87 20.54 10.61
N ASN A 164 -3.79 19.61 10.37
CA ASN A 164 -4.29 19.35 9.02
C ASN A 164 -5.55 20.19 8.78
N THR A 165 -5.55 20.95 7.70
CA THR A 165 -6.73 21.73 7.27
C THR A 165 -7.61 20.97 6.26
N ALA A 166 -7.13 19.84 5.74
CA ALA A 166 -7.87 18.96 4.84
C ALA A 166 -8.39 17.71 5.58
N PRO A 167 -9.45 17.05 5.10
CA PRO A 167 -9.80 15.71 5.57
C PRO A 167 -8.59 14.75 5.44
N PRO A 168 -8.42 13.76 6.34
CA PRO A 168 -7.30 12.82 6.31
C PRO A 168 -7.47 11.76 5.19
N VAL A 169 -7.84 12.20 3.99
CA VAL A 169 -8.07 11.35 2.83
C VAL A 169 -6.75 11.15 2.10
N VAL A 170 -6.23 9.94 2.17
CA VAL A 170 -5.09 9.48 1.38
C VAL A 170 -5.48 9.35 -0.10
N PRO A 171 -4.63 9.78 -1.06
CA PRO A 171 -3.32 10.42 -0.88
C PRO A 171 -3.34 11.95 -0.78
N LEU A 172 -4.52 12.57 -0.73
CA LEU A 172 -4.67 14.03 -0.81
C LEU A 172 -4.16 14.79 0.42
N CYS A 173 -4.00 14.13 1.56
CA CYS A 173 -3.63 14.75 2.84
C CYS A 173 -2.12 14.71 3.16
N LEU A 174 -1.29 14.10 2.33
CA LEU A 174 0.12 13.82 2.66
C LEU A 174 0.96 15.10 2.60
N ASN A 175 1.63 15.43 3.71
CA ASN A 175 2.29 16.73 3.90
C ASN A 175 3.72 16.63 4.47
N GLY A 176 4.24 15.43 4.63
CA GLY A 176 5.62 15.16 5.00
C GLY A 176 6.01 13.72 4.71
N TYR A 177 7.19 13.33 5.17
CA TYR A 177 7.74 12.00 4.93
C TYR A 177 8.12 11.32 6.24
N VAL A 178 8.13 9.99 6.25
CA VAL A 178 8.65 9.17 7.33
C VAL A 178 9.69 8.19 6.77
N MET A 179 10.77 7.99 7.50
CA MET A 179 11.53 6.74 7.49
C MET A 179 11.11 5.94 8.72
N LEU A 180 10.57 4.74 8.50
CA LEU A 180 10.26 3.78 9.56
C LEU A 180 11.30 2.66 9.56
N GLU A 181 11.78 2.34 10.75
CA GLU A 181 12.62 1.18 11.05
C GLU A 181 11.77 0.18 11.85
N LYS A 182 11.30 -0.89 11.19
CA LYS A 182 10.25 -1.75 11.74
C LYS A 182 10.71 -2.51 12.99
N GLU A 183 11.92 -3.04 13.00
CA GLU A 183 12.49 -3.84 14.11
C GLU A 183 12.56 -3.04 15.41
N SER A 184 12.94 -1.76 15.32
CA SER A 184 13.03 -0.85 16.48
C SER A 184 11.79 0.01 16.69
N ASN A 185 10.83 -0.06 15.78
CA ASN A 185 9.66 0.82 15.68
C ASN A 185 10.02 2.32 15.73
N ARG A 186 11.15 2.71 15.13
CA ARG A 186 11.64 4.09 15.12
C ARG A 186 11.14 4.82 13.88
N CYS A 187 10.41 5.91 14.09
CA CYS A 187 10.01 6.84 13.02
C CYS A 187 10.91 8.07 13.01
N THR A 188 11.49 8.38 11.84
CA THR A 188 12.17 9.66 11.58
C THR A 188 11.35 10.44 10.57
N PHE A 189 10.86 11.61 10.95
CA PHE A 189 10.02 12.43 10.08
C PHE A 189 10.83 13.53 9.39
N PHE A 190 10.46 13.83 8.15
CA PHE A 190 10.88 15.03 7.44
C PHE A 190 9.67 15.93 7.17
N ASP A 191 9.71 17.15 7.69
CA ASP A 191 8.69 18.18 7.47
C ASP A 191 9.19 19.20 6.44
N PRO A 192 8.67 19.18 5.20
CA PRO A 192 9.00 20.17 4.17
C PRO A 192 8.36 21.55 4.42
N GLY A 193 7.61 21.71 5.53
CA GLY A 193 7.11 22.97 6.04
C GLY A 193 5.67 23.32 5.62
N SER A 194 5.07 24.26 6.36
CA SER A 194 4.04 25.25 5.96
C SER A 194 3.00 24.92 4.87
N HIS A 195 3.50 24.90 3.65
CA HIS A 195 2.71 24.94 2.42
C HIS A 195 3.24 23.88 1.46
N ALA A 196 3.53 22.70 1.98
CA ALA A 196 4.10 21.58 1.26
C ALA A 196 3.10 20.42 1.15
N VAL A 197 3.02 19.83 -0.04
CA VAL A 197 2.40 18.52 -0.30
C VAL A 197 3.51 17.56 -0.69
N ALA A 198 3.50 16.38 -0.06
CA ALA A 198 4.51 15.34 -0.30
C ALA A 198 4.07 14.43 -1.46
N GLU A 199 4.94 14.27 -2.46
CA GLU A 199 4.74 13.34 -3.58
C GLU A 199 5.49 12.02 -3.35
N GLU A 200 5.38 11.08 -4.29
CA GLU A 200 6.06 9.78 -4.21
C GLU A 200 7.60 9.93 -4.15
N PRO A 201 8.26 9.33 -3.15
CA PRO A 201 9.71 9.32 -3.03
C PRO A 201 10.34 8.13 -3.74
N ILE A 202 11.61 8.28 -4.11
CA ILE A 202 12.50 7.16 -4.45
C ILE A 202 13.63 7.05 -3.42
N PHE A 203 14.09 5.82 -3.19
CA PHE A 203 15.28 5.55 -2.40
C PHE A 203 16.49 5.29 -3.30
N ILE A 204 17.63 5.88 -2.96
CA ILE A 204 18.89 5.74 -3.66
C ILE A 204 19.94 5.25 -2.66
N PRO A 205 20.47 4.03 -2.78
CA PRO A 205 21.47 3.53 -1.85
C PRO A 205 22.77 4.33 -1.92
N ARG A 206 23.42 4.58 -0.77
CA ARG A 206 24.67 5.35 -0.68
C ARG A 206 25.77 4.81 -1.57
N SER A 207 25.83 3.49 -1.63
CA SER A 207 26.75 2.72 -2.46
C SER A 207 26.19 1.33 -2.72
N LYS A 208 26.83 0.56 -3.61
CA LYS A 208 26.45 -0.84 -3.85
C LYS A 208 26.54 -1.72 -2.60
N GLY A 209 27.44 -1.39 -1.67
CA GLY A 209 27.66 -2.12 -0.41
C GLY A 209 26.97 -1.52 0.80
N ALA A 210 26.17 -0.46 0.62
CA ALA A 210 25.44 0.17 1.71
C ALA A 210 24.48 -0.82 2.38
N THR A 211 24.32 -0.70 3.69
CA THR A 211 23.29 -1.43 4.43
C THR A 211 21.90 -1.00 3.99
N GLU A 212 20.87 -1.75 4.40
CA GLU A 212 19.48 -1.39 4.07
C GLU A 212 19.15 0.02 4.57
N GLY A 213 18.57 0.84 3.69
CA GLY A 213 18.13 2.21 4.02
C GLY A 213 19.25 3.24 4.19
N ASP A 214 20.52 2.86 4.09
CA ASP A 214 21.66 3.80 4.06
C ASP A 214 21.79 4.45 2.67
N GLY A 215 21.47 5.73 2.57
CA GLY A 215 21.37 6.41 1.28
C GLY A 215 20.65 7.74 1.31
N TRP A 216 19.89 7.99 0.25
CA TRP A 216 19.14 9.21 0.04
C TRP A 216 17.70 8.88 -0.33
N VAL A 217 16.78 9.68 0.18
CA VAL A 217 15.41 9.74 -0.32
C VAL A 217 15.27 11.01 -1.13
N LEU A 218 14.82 10.88 -2.38
CA LEU A 218 14.55 12.00 -3.27
C LEU A 218 13.05 12.01 -3.57
N ALA A 219 12.41 13.17 -3.44
CA ALA A 219 11.00 13.34 -3.75
C ALA A 219 10.72 14.73 -4.29
N MET A 220 9.60 14.89 -4.99
CA MET A 220 9.09 16.21 -5.34
C MET A 220 8.22 16.75 -4.21
N VAL A 221 8.34 18.04 -3.93
CA VAL A 221 7.49 18.75 -2.97
C VAL A 221 6.76 19.86 -3.70
N GLN A 222 5.43 19.87 -3.61
CA GLN A 222 4.63 20.97 -4.15
C GLN A 222 4.48 22.07 -3.10
N ARG A 223 4.85 23.29 -3.48
CA ARG A 223 4.72 24.52 -2.70
C ARG A 223 3.40 25.19 -3.06
N THR A 224 2.39 25.02 -2.22
CA THR A 224 1.01 25.44 -2.48
C THR A 224 0.78 26.94 -2.32
N ASP A 225 1.64 27.63 -1.58
CA ASP A 225 1.62 29.09 -1.39
C ASP A 225 2.14 29.86 -2.60
N VAL A 226 3.10 29.28 -3.34
CA VAL A 226 3.75 29.93 -4.48
C VAL A 226 3.53 29.21 -5.81
N ASN A 227 2.75 28.12 -5.81
CA ASN A 227 2.41 27.30 -6.97
C ASN A 227 3.65 26.83 -7.76
N ARG A 228 4.59 26.18 -7.04
CA ARG A 228 5.83 25.64 -7.61
C ARG A 228 6.08 24.22 -7.11
N SER A 229 6.87 23.45 -7.84
CA SER A 229 7.37 22.15 -7.38
C SER A 229 8.90 22.18 -7.33
N GLU A 230 9.46 21.65 -6.26
CA GLU A 230 10.90 21.64 -6.01
C GLU A 230 11.33 20.20 -5.67
N PRO A 231 12.49 19.71 -6.16
CA PRO A 231 13.05 18.46 -5.68
C PRO A 231 13.61 18.67 -4.27
N ASP A 232 13.31 17.75 -3.36
CA ASP A 232 13.88 17.73 -2.01
C ASP A 232 14.57 16.39 -1.75
N CYS A 233 15.68 16.42 -1.01
CA CYS A 233 16.52 15.26 -0.77
C CYS A 233 16.95 15.18 0.69
N VAL A 234 16.61 14.05 1.31
CA VAL A 234 16.97 13.75 2.70
C VAL A 234 17.97 12.61 2.71
N GLY A 235 19.14 12.84 3.32
CA GLY A 235 20.13 11.78 3.56
C GLY A 235 19.85 11.07 4.88
N TYR A 236 19.93 9.74 4.86
CA TYR A 236 19.80 8.87 6.04
C TYR A 236 21.09 8.07 6.27
#